data_AF-A0A2A3TUU3-F1
#
_entry.id   AF-A0A2A3TUU3-F1
#
_cell.length_a   1.000
_cell.length_b   1.000
_cell.length_c   1.000
_cell.angle_alpha   90.00
_cell.angle_beta   90.00
_cell.angle_gamma   90.00
#
_symmetry.space_group_name_H-M   'P 1'
#
loop_
_entity.id
_entity.type
_entity.pdbx_description
1 polymer ?
#
loop_
_entity_poly.entity_id
_entity_poly.type
_entity_poly.pdbx_seq_one_letter_code
_entity_poly.pdbx_strand_id
1 'polypeptide(L)'
;MLITNISIALNFIFLIGGALAWFKVPDMLLEHYKSHLEKINQDKEYEFRQSTQENQQKFEEQLQSKLAEAERGFEQKADLLKKKREILPLIYSKLLELNGAIRSDQSSKKQAVQITVNNYIESNRLFLDEVLYKKIKDVQESMSDLSAIYDTMPQIQGPTIDGYDQRRQKLEEAIKRQLTDLETSFVGIMFDN
;
A
#
# COMPACT_ATOMS: atom_id res chain seq x y z
N MET A 1 -15.70 97.58 -42.83
CA MET A 1 -16.75 96.53 -42.95
C MET A 1 -16.18 95.16 -43.34
N LEU A 2 -15.22 95.04 -44.27
CA LEU A 2 -14.72 93.72 -44.72
C LEU A 2 -14.01 92.90 -43.61
N ILE A 3 -13.16 93.56 -42.81
CA ILE A 3 -12.38 92.91 -41.73
C ILE A 3 -13.29 92.42 -40.58
N THR A 4 -14.35 93.18 -40.28
CA THR A 4 -15.31 92.86 -39.22
C THR A 4 -16.13 91.60 -39.55
N ASN A 5 -16.53 91.44 -40.81
CA ASN A 5 -17.27 90.26 -41.27
C ASN A 5 -16.41 88.99 -41.31
N ILE A 6 -15.12 89.10 -41.63
CA ILE A 6 -14.17 87.98 -41.61
C ILE A 6 -13.93 87.50 -40.17
N SER A 7 -13.79 88.43 -39.22
CA SER A 7 -13.59 88.10 -37.80
C SER A 7 -14.82 87.41 -37.19
N ILE A 8 -16.03 87.86 -37.54
CA ILE A 8 -17.28 87.22 -37.10
C ILE A 8 -17.40 85.81 -37.70
N ALA A 9 -17.11 85.64 -38.99
CA ALA A 9 -17.16 84.33 -39.65
C ALA A 9 -16.15 83.33 -39.05
N LEU A 10 -14.93 83.77 -38.73
CA LEU A 10 -13.92 82.94 -38.07
C LEU A 10 -14.35 82.50 -36.67
N ASN A 11 -14.98 83.38 -35.89
CA ASN A 11 -15.53 83.03 -34.57
C ASN A 11 -16.65 81.99 -34.69
N PHE A 12 -17.54 82.11 -35.67
CA PHE A 12 -18.59 81.09 -35.90
C PHE A 12 -18.00 79.74 -36.32
N ILE A 13 -16.98 79.72 -37.18
CA ILE A 13 -16.28 78.48 -37.57
C ILE A 13 -15.60 77.85 -36.36
N PHE A 14 -14.97 78.64 -35.48
CA PHE A 14 -14.38 78.14 -34.24
C PHE A 14 -15.40 77.59 -33.25
N LEU A 15 -16.55 78.27 -33.09
CA LEU A 15 -17.65 77.79 -32.23
C LEU A 15 -18.25 76.48 -32.75
N ILE A 16 -18.48 76.37 -34.06
CA ILE A 16 -19.04 75.16 -34.68
C ILE A 16 -18.00 74.02 -34.63
N GLY A 17 -16.72 74.31 -34.90
CA GLY A 17 -15.63 73.34 -34.76
C GLY A 17 -15.45 72.84 -33.34
N GLY A 18 -15.55 73.74 -32.35
CA GLY A 18 -15.53 73.41 -30.93
C GLY A 18 -16.73 72.55 -30.51
N ALA A 19 -17.94 72.88 -30.97
CA ALA A 19 -19.14 72.08 -30.70
C ALA A 19 -19.03 70.68 -31.31
N LEU A 20 -18.58 70.57 -32.56
CA LEU A 20 -18.39 69.28 -33.24
C LEU A 20 -17.31 68.42 -32.56
N ALA A 21 -16.23 69.03 -32.06
CA ALA A 21 -15.23 68.32 -31.26
C ALA A 21 -15.80 67.82 -29.93
N TRP A 22 -16.66 68.61 -29.27
CA TRP A 22 -17.35 68.20 -28.03
C TRP A 22 -18.31 67.04 -28.23
N PHE A 23 -18.89 66.84 -29.42
CA PHE A 23 -19.72 65.66 -29.70
C PHE A 23 -18.88 64.42 -30.08
N LYS A 24 -17.79 64.58 -30.83
CA LYS A 24 -16.99 63.43 -31.33
C LYS A 24 -15.97 62.87 -30.33
N VAL A 25 -15.43 63.71 -29.45
CA VAL A 25 -14.41 63.28 -28.46
C VAL A 25 -14.99 62.32 -27.41
N PRO A 26 -16.20 62.53 -26.86
CA PRO A 26 -16.82 61.57 -25.94
C PRO A 26 -17.09 60.20 -26.56
N ASP A 27 -17.56 60.17 -27.81
CA ASP A 27 -17.82 58.91 -28.54
C ASP A 27 -16.52 58.14 -28.80
N MET A 28 -15.45 58.82 -29.23
CA MET A 28 -14.13 58.21 -29.43
C MET A 28 -13.55 57.67 -28.11
N LEU A 29 -13.70 58.41 -27.00
CA LEU A 29 -13.30 57.93 -25.67
C LEU A 29 -14.13 56.72 -25.24
N LEU A 30 -15.45 56.74 -25.44
CA LEU A 30 -16.35 55.64 -25.14
C LEU A 30 -16.00 54.37 -25.93
N GLU A 31 -15.75 54.49 -27.23
CA GLU A 31 -15.32 53.37 -28.08
C GLU A 31 -13.95 52.83 -27.63
N HIS A 32 -13.00 53.72 -27.31
CA HIS A 32 -11.70 53.31 -26.78
C HIS A 32 -11.83 52.56 -25.45
N TYR A 33 -12.65 53.06 -24.53
CA TYR A 33 -12.92 52.37 -23.26
C TYR A 33 -13.63 51.03 -23.45
N LYS A 34 -14.61 50.94 -24.36
CA LYS A 34 -15.26 49.67 -24.70
C LYS A 34 -14.27 48.66 -25.25
N SER A 35 -13.44 49.07 -26.22
CA SER A 35 -12.40 48.23 -26.79
C SER A 35 -11.37 47.79 -25.74
N HIS A 36 -10.98 48.70 -24.84
CA HIS A 36 -10.04 48.38 -23.76
C HIS A 36 -10.65 47.38 -22.75
N LEU A 37 -11.92 47.56 -22.36
CA LEU A 37 -12.63 46.64 -21.47
C LEU A 37 -12.85 45.27 -22.13
N GLU A 38 -13.17 45.24 -23.42
CA GLU A 38 -13.32 44.00 -24.18
C GLU A 38 -12.00 43.22 -24.23
N LYS A 39 -10.87 43.92 -24.45
CA LYS A 39 -9.54 43.32 -24.38
C LYS A 39 -9.22 42.77 -23.00
N ILE A 40 -9.48 43.53 -21.94
CA ILE A 40 -9.28 43.04 -20.55
C ILE A 40 -10.13 41.79 -20.29
N ASN A 41 -11.38 41.77 -20.76
CA ASN A 41 -12.25 40.62 -20.59
C ASN A 41 -11.76 39.40 -21.36
N GLN A 42 -11.31 39.58 -22.59
CA GLN A 42 -10.71 38.50 -23.41
C GLN A 42 -9.42 37.95 -22.76
N ASP A 43 -8.55 38.83 -22.26
CA ASP A 43 -7.32 38.42 -21.56
C ASP A 43 -7.65 37.62 -20.29
N LYS A 44 -8.64 38.08 -19.50
CA LYS A 44 -9.09 37.37 -18.29
C LYS A 44 -9.76 36.04 -18.59
N GLU A 45 -10.57 35.97 -19.63
CA GLU A 45 -11.21 34.73 -20.06
C GLU A 45 -10.17 33.72 -20.57
N TYR A 46 -9.17 34.18 -21.30
CA TYR A 46 -8.05 33.36 -21.74
C TYR A 46 -7.22 32.82 -20.55
N GLU A 47 -6.82 33.70 -19.62
CA GLU A 47 -6.11 33.31 -18.39
C GLU A 47 -6.92 32.27 -17.57
N PHE A 48 -8.23 32.50 -17.43
CA PHE A 48 -9.11 31.59 -16.69
C PHE A 48 -9.18 30.22 -17.36
N ARG A 49 -9.41 30.17 -18.68
CA ARG A 49 -9.47 28.92 -19.46
C ARG A 49 -8.13 28.18 -19.39
N GLN A 50 -7.03 28.89 -19.57
CA GLN A 50 -5.69 28.30 -19.47
C GLN A 50 -5.44 27.71 -18.08
N SER A 51 -5.70 28.46 -17.01
CA SER A 51 -5.52 27.97 -15.64
C SER A 51 -6.42 26.77 -15.32
N THR A 52 -7.65 26.77 -15.85
CA THR A 52 -8.61 25.68 -15.62
C THR A 52 -8.13 24.42 -16.32
N GLN A 53 -7.67 24.55 -17.57
CA GLN A 53 -7.13 23.43 -18.34
C GLN A 53 -5.86 22.86 -17.69
N GLU A 54 -4.93 23.72 -17.24
CA GLU A 54 -3.72 23.28 -16.54
C GLU A 54 -4.04 22.60 -15.20
N ASN A 55 -4.98 23.14 -14.44
CA ASN A 55 -5.41 22.54 -13.17
C ASN A 55 -6.11 21.20 -13.39
N GLN A 56 -6.94 21.09 -14.43
CA GLN A 56 -7.63 19.85 -14.78
C GLN A 56 -6.64 18.77 -15.22
N GLN A 57 -5.66 19.12 -16.06
CA GLN A 57 -4.59 18.20 -16.46
C GLN A 57 -3.78 17.72 -15.25
N LYS A 58 -3.33 18.62 -14.38
CA LYS A 58 -2.61 18.26 -13.15
C LYS A 58 -3.44 17.35 -12.23
N PHE A 59 -4.74 17.62 -12.13
CA PHE A 59 -5.64 16.78 -11.33
C PHE A 59 -5.78 15.37 -11.92
N GLU A 60 -5.96 15.26 -13.24
CA GLU A 60 -6.05 13.98 -13.94
C GLU A 60 -4.75 13.18 -13.82
N GLU A 61 -3.59 13.80 -13.99
CA GLU A 61 -2.28 13.16 -13.81
C GLU A 61 -2.09 12.65 -12.37
N GLN A 62 -2.41 13.48 -11.37
CA GLN A 62 -2.33 13.07 -9.96
C GLN A 62 -3.28 11.93 -9.63
N LEU A 63 -4.50 11.96 -10.18
CA LEU A 63 -5.49 10.90 -9.98
C LEU A 63 -5.00 9.59 -10.58
N GLN A 64 -4.51 9.61 -11.82
CA GLN A 64 -3.97 8.43 -12.49
C GLN A 64 -2.76 7.87 -11.75
N SER A 65 -1.84 8.71 -11.28
CA SER A 65 -0.69 8.27 -10.49
C SER A 65 -1.12 7.58 -9.19
N LYS A 66 -2.05 8.18 -8.45
CA LYS A 66 -2.55 7.61 -7.19
C LYS A 66 -3.28 6.29 -7.41
N LEU A 67 -4.08 6.19 -8.48
CA LEU A 67 -4.75 4.94 -8.85
C LEU A 67 -3.74 3.85 -9.20
N ALA A 68 -2.72 4.16 -10.00
CA ALA A 68 -1.66 3.22 -10.36
C ALA A 68 -0.84 2.77 -9.14
N GLU A 69 -0.54 3.67 -8.20
CA GLU A 69 0.12 3.32 -6.93
C GLU A 69 -0.75 2.39 -6.07
N ALA A 70 -2.05 2.68 -5.96
CA ALA A 70 -2.99 1.85 -5.23
C ALA A 70 -3.14 0.45 -5.87
N GLU A 71 -3.20 0.37 -7.20
CA GLU A 71 -3.26 -0.87 -7.96
C GLU A 71 -2.01 -1.72 -7.75
N ARG A 72 -0.81 -1.14 -7.91
CA ARG A 72 0.45 -1.85 -7.59
C ARG A 72 0.50 -2.32 -6.14
N GLY A 73 0.03 -1.48 -5.20
CA GLY A 73 -0.06 -1.85 -3.79
C GLY A 73 -1.02 -3.00 -3.53
N PHE A 74 -2.13 -3.08 -4.29
CA PHE A 74 -3.07 -4.19 -4.23
C PHE A 74 -2.47 -5.47 -4.83
N GLU A 75 -1.85 -5.39 -6.01
CA GLU A 75 -1.17 -6.53 -6.67
C GLU A 75 -0.09 -7.13 -5.76
N GLN A 76 0.78 -6.31 -5.19
CA GLN A 76 1.82 -6.78 -4.27
C GLN A 76 1.24 -7.48 -3.04
N LYS A 77 0.16 -6.94 -2.45
CA LYS A 77 -0.54 -7.59 -1.33
C LYS A 77 -1.18 -8.91 -1.74
N ALA A 78 -1.80 -8.96 -2.92
CA ALA A 78 -2.40 -10.16 -3.46
C ALA A 78 -1.34 -11.26 -3.71
N ASP A 79 -0.19 -10.91 -4.27
CA ASP A 79 0.92 -11.84 -4.50
C ASP A 79 1.52 -12.35 -3.18
N LEU A 80 1.69 -11.48 -2.18
CA LEU A 80 2.12 -11.89 -0.84
C LEU A 80 1.12 -12.84 -0.20
N LEU A 81 -0.18 -12.57 -0.30
CA LEU A 81 -1.23 -13.44 0.22
C LEU A 81 -1.26 -14.79 -0.51
N LYS A 82 -1.11 -14.79 -1.83
CA LYS A 82 -1.00 -16.01 -2.64
C LYS A 82 0.18 -16.85 -2.20
N LYS A 83 1.34 -16.24 -1.98
CA LYS A 83 2.53 -16.92 -1.46
C LYS A 83 2.32 -17.47 -0.05
N LYS A 84 1.70 -16.70 0.84
CA LYS A 84 1.32 -17.18 2.18
C LYS A 84 0.42 -18.43 2.11
N ARG A 85 -0.64 -18.38 1.30
CA ARG A 85 -1.57 -19.52 1.10
C ARG A 85 -0.88 -20.76 0.54
N GLU A 86 0.16 -20.59 -0.26
CA GLU A 86 0.97 -21.69 -0.80
C GLU A 86 1.86 -22.35 0.28
N ILE A 87 2.53 -21.53 1.11
CA ILE A 87 3.54 -22.03 2.06
C ILE A 87 2.97 -22.57 3.36
N LEU A 88 1.87 -22.00 3.89
CA LEU A 88 1.39 -22.35 5.23
C LEU A 88 0.96 -23.83 5.34
N PRO A 89 0.23 -24.41 4.37
CA PRO A 89 -0.08 -25.83 4.39
C PRO A 89 1.17 -26.71 4.32
N LEU A 90 2.19 -26.29 3.56
CA LEU A 90 3.46 -27.01 3.43
C LEU A 90 4.26 -26.97 4.73
N ILE A 91 4.30 -25.81 5.41
CA ILE A 91 4.89 -25.69 6.75
C ILE A 91 4.18 -26.62 7.73
N TYR A 92 2.84 -26.64 7.73
CA TYR A 92 2.07 -27.53 8.61
C TYR A 92 2.41 -28.99 8.35
N SER A 93 2.40 -29.42 7.08
CA SER A 93 2.77 -30.77 6.69
C SER A 93 4.18 -31.14 7.13
N LYS A 94 5.14 -30.21 7.04
CA LYS A 94 6.52 -30.40 7.47
C LYS A 94 6.64 -30.55 8.99
N LEU A 95 5.86 -29.80 9.76
CA LEU A 95 5.79 -29.96 11.22
C LEU A 95 5.16 -31.31 11.61
N LEU A 96 4.14 -31.77 10.89
CA LEU A 96 3.58 -33.11 11.08
C LEU A 96 4.59 -34.22 10.73
N GLU A 97 5.37 -34.04 9.66
CA GLU A 97 6.46 -34.95 9.29
C GLU A 97 7.51 -35.02 10.39
N LEU A 98 7.91 -33.87 10.95
CA LEU A 98 8.82 -33.80 12.10
C LEU A 98 8.25 -34.54 13.31
N ASN A 99 6.99 -34.29 13.65
CA ASN A 99 6.29 -34.96 14.75
C ASN A 99 6.28 -36.49 14.58
N GLY A 100 6.07 -36.99 13.35
CA GLY A 100 6.17 -38.41 13.06
C GLY A 100 7.60 -38.93 13.21
N ALA A 101 8.58 -38.19 12.69
CA ALA A 101 9.98 -38.59 12.67
C ALA A 101 10.61 -38.66 14.07
N ILE A 102 10.28 -37.76 15.00
CA ILE A 102 10.87 -37.75 16.36
C ILE A 102 10.62 -39.04 17.15
N ARG A 103 9.59 -39.82 16.77
CA ARG A 103 9.24 -41.13 17.36
C ARG A 103 9.98 -42.31 16.73
N SER A 104 10.73 -42.10 15.66
CA SER A 104 11.50 -43.15 14.96
C SER A 104 12.75 -43.51 15.75
N ASP A 105 13.12 -44.79 15.87
CA ASP A 105 14.36 -45.17 16.55
C ASP A 105 15.65 -44.79 15.77
N GLN A 106 15.51 -44.44 14.49
CA GLN A 106 16.63 -44.04 13.63
C GLN A 106 17.00 -42.55 13.81
N SER A 107 18.03 -42.28 14.61
CA SER A 107 18.54 -40.91 14.87
C SER A 107 18.91 -40.14 13.58
N SER A 108 19.53 -40.81 12.60
CA SER A 108 19.88 -40.19 11.30
C SER A 108 18.65 -39.68 10.53
N LYS A 109 17.53 -40.41 10.61
CA LYS A 109 16.25 -40.02 10.00
C LYS A 109 15.65 -38.81 10.73
N LYS A 110 15.71 -38.78 12.07
CA LYS A 110 15.26 -37.62 12.87
C LYS A 110 15.99 -36.35 12.46
N GLN A 111 17.32 -36.41 12.42
CA GLN A 111 18.15 -35.26 12.06
C GLN A 111 17.90 -34.79 10.63
N ALA A 112 17.80 -35.71 9.66
CA ALA A 112 17.53 -35.36 8.27
C ALA A 112 16.19 -34.64 8.10
N VAL A 113 15.14 -35.12 8.77
CA VAL A 113 13.81 -34.46 8.75
C VAL A 113 13.88 -33.11 9.46
N GLN A 114 14.52 -33.03 10.63
CA GLN A 114 14.66 -31.77 11.38
C GLN A 114 15.39 -30.69 10.57
N ILE A 115 16.50 -31.03 9.89
CA ILE A 115 17.22 -30.12 9.01
C ILE A 115 16.33 -29.67 7.84
N THR A 116 15.62 -30.60 7.21
CA THR A 116 14.73 -30.30 6.09
C THR A 116 13.63 -29.33 6.50
N VAL A 117 13.00 -29.57 7.64
CA VAL A 117 11.91 -28.76 8.19
C VAL A 117 12.42 -27.37 8.59
N ASN A 118 13.56 -27.29 9.28
CA ASN A 118 14.22 -26.03 9.62
C ASN A 118 14.53 -25.21 8.36
N ASN A 119 15.24 -25.80 7.39
CA ASN A 119 15.62 -25.11 6.16
C ASN A 119 14.40 -24.59 5.40
N TYR A 120 13.32 -25.37 5.35
CA TYR A 120 12.09 -24.95 4.70
C TYR A 120 11.44 -23.75 5.41
N ILE A 121 11.36 -23.76 6.74
CA ILE A 121 10.79 -22.66 7.53
C ILE A 121 11.65 -21.39 7.40
N GLU A 122 12.97 -21.51 7.55
CA GLU A 122 13.89 -20.36 7.45
C GLU A 122 13.89 -19.76 6.03
N SER A 123 13.86 -20.59 4.99
CA SER A 123 13.79 -20.12 3.60
C SER A 123 12.50 -19.35 3.28
N ASN A 124 11.45 -19.54 4.07
CA ASN A 124 10.16 -18.86 3.93
C ASN A 124 9.92 -17.79 5.01
N ARG A 125 10.93 -17.42 5.80
CA ARG A 125 10.81 -16.49 6.94
C ARG A 125 10.16 -15.16 6.57
N LEU A 126 10.49 -14.62 5.39
CA LEU A 126 10.00 -13.33 4.90
C LEU A 126 8.47 -13.29 4.68
N PHE A 127 7.86 -14.45 4.48
CA PHE A 127 6.42 -14.58 4.25
C PHE A 127 5.64 -14.88 5.53
N LEU A 128 6.33 -15.09 6.65
CA LEU A 128 5.74 -15.33 7.96
C LEU A 128 5.81 -14.04 8.77
N ASP A 129 4.67 -13.61 9.31
CA ASP A 129 4.72 -12.57 10.33
C ASP A 129 5.44 -13.08 11.59
N GLU A 130 5.86 -12.14 12.44
CA GLU A 130 6.66 -12.46 13.63
C GLU A 130 5.93 -13.38 14.62
N VAL A 131 4.62 -13.17 14.79
CA VAL A 131 3.80 -13.95 15.72
C VAL A 131 3.69 -15.39 15.25
N LEU A 132 3.39 -15.59 13.97
CA LEU A 132 3.25 -16.91 13.36
C LEU A 132 4.58 -17.65 13.33
N TYR A 133 5.65 -16.96 12.96
CA TYR A 133 6.99 -17.52 12.98
C TYR A 133 7.36 -17.99 14.38
N LYS A 134 7.10 -17.18 15.42
CA LYS A 134 7.35 -17.57 16.81
C LYS A 134 6.58 -18.83 17.19
N LYS A 135 5.27 -18.89 16.90
CA LYS A 135 4.45 -20.10 17.17
C LYS A 135 5.02 -21.35 16.48
N ILE A 136 5.52 -21.22 15.25
CA ILE A 136 6.18 -22.32 14.53
C ILE A 136 7.45 -22.75 15.28
N LYS A 137 8.31 -21.80 15.70
CA LYS A 137 9.54 -22.12 16.44
C LYS A 137 9.24 -22.79 17.79
N ASP A 138 8.24 -22.31 18.53
CA ASP A 138 7.83 -22.88 19.81
C ASP A 138 7.41 -24.38 19.67
N VAL A 139 6.72 -24.71 18.57
CA VAL A 139 6.37 -26.10 18.22
C VAL A 139 7.63 -26.91 17.92
N GLN A 140 8.58 -26.36 17.13
CA GLN A 140 9.84 -27.05 16.81
C GLN A 140 10.70 -27.33 18.04
N GLU A 141 10.76 -26.37 18.96
CA GLU A 141 11.47 -26.51 20.24
C GLU A 141 10.84 -27.63 21.08
N SER A 142 9.51 -27.61 21.21
CA SER A 142 8.77 -28.66 21.93
C SER A 142 9.00 -30.05 21.32
N MET A 143 9.05 -30.16 19.99
CA MET A 143 9.38 -31.41 19.29
C MET A 143 10.84 -31.83 19.47
N SER A 144 11.76 -30.88 19.56
CA SER A 144 13.18 -31.15 19.85
C SER A 144 13.35 -31.73 21.27
N ASP A 145 12.67 -31.14 22.25
CA ASP A 145 12.66 -31.63 23.63
C ASP A 145 12.07 -33.05 23.71
N LEU A 146 10.96 -33.29 23.01
CA LEU A 146 10.35 -34.61 22.94
C LEU A 146 11.27 -35.63 22.25
N SER A 147 12.00 -35.23 21.20
CA SER A 147 13.01 -36.09 20.57
C SER A 147 14.11 -36.49 21.56
N ALA A 148 14.61 -35.53 22.34
CA ALA A 148 15.64 -35.80 23.35
C ALA A 148 15.14 -36.78 24.42
N ILE A 149 13.85 -36.72 24.81
CA ILE A 149 13.25 -37.71 25.68
C ILE A 149 13.25 -39.10 25.04
N TYR A 150 12.82 -39.22 23.77
CA TYR A 150 12.82 -40.51 23.07
C TYR A 150 14.23 -41.10 22.90
N ASP A 151 15.25 -40.26 22.75
CA ASP A 151 16.64 -40.71 22.62
C ASP A 151 17.26 -41.16 23.97
N THR A 152 16.81 -40.57 25.08
CA THR A 152 17.35 -40.83 26.43
C THR A 152 16.60 -41.92 27.18
N MET A 153 15.27 -42.02 27.01
CA MET A 153 14.41 -42.95 27.76
C MET A 153 14.85 -44.43 27.68
N PRO A 154 15.32 -44.98 26.54
CA PRO A 154 15.80 -46.36 26.46
C PRO A 154 17.05 -46.67 27.32
N GLN A 155 17.78 -45.64 27.75
CA GLN A 155 19.03 -45.76 28.50
C GLN A 155 18.82 -45.68 30.03
N ILE A 156 17.61 -45.31 30.47
CA ILE A 156 17.27 -45.11 31.88
C ILE A 156 16.64 -46.40 32.42
N GLN A 157 17.07 -46.84 33.60
CA GLN A 157 16.48 -47.97 34.31
C GLN A 157 16.00 -47.56 35.71
N GLY A 158 14.90 -48.14 36.17
CA GLY A 158 14.37 -47.94 37.53
C GLY A 158 13.35 -46.80 37.66
N PRO A 159 13.09 -46.30 38.89
CA PRO A 159 11.97 -45.40 39.20
C PRO A 159 12.06 -44.01 38.55
N THR A 160 13.19 -43.67 37.93
CA THR A 160 13.37 -42.46 37.12
C THR A 160 12.63 -42.51 35.78
N ILE A 161 12.27 -43.69 35.28
CA ILE A 161 11.51 -43.87 34.02
C ILE A 161 10.13 -43.20 34.13
N ASP A 162 9.44 -43.34 35.27
CA ASP A 162 8.09 -42.81 35.46
C ASP A 162 8.05 -41.28 35.32
N GLY A 163 9.09 -40.59 35.80
CA GLY A 163 9.23 -39.14 35.65
C GLY A 163 9.44 -38.69 34.20
N TYR A 164 10.21 -39.47 33.42
CA TYR A 164 10.40 -39.23 31.99
C TYR A 164 9.13 -39.54 31.18
N ASP A 165 8.39 -40.59 31.54
CA ASP A 165 7.12 -40.95 30.90
C ASP A 165 6.07 -39.85 31.10
N GLN A 166 5.94 -39.31 32.32
CA GLN A 166 5.06 -38.17 32.60
C GLN A 166 5.46 -36.91 31.82
N ARG A 167 6.76 -36.62 31.71
CA ARG A 167 7.25 -35.49 30.89
C ARG A 167 6.95 -35.70 29.41
N ARG A 168 7.15 -36.91 28.88
CA ARG A 168 6.81 -37.27 27.50
C ARG A 168 5.34 -37.00 27.21
N GLN A 169 4.44 -37.53 28.04
CA GLN A 169 3.00 -37.37 27.87
C GLN A 169 2.58 -35.90 27.88
N LYS A 170 3.10 -35.10 28.82
CA LYS A 170 2.83 -33.65 28.89
C LYS A 170 3.29 -32.92 27.64
N LEU A 171 4.48 -33.25 27.11
CA LEU A 171 5.00 -32.65 25.88
C LEU A 171 4.18 -33.08 24.66
N GLU A 172 3.75 -34.34 24.57
CA GLU A 172 2.90 -34.80 23.48
C GLU A 172 1.54 -34.09 23.47
N GLU A 173 0.93 -33.88 24.63
CA GLU A 173 -0.30 -33.09 24.76
C GLU A 173 -0.08 -31.62 24.39
N ALA A 174 1.03 -31.02 24.84
CA ALA A 174 1.38 -29.64 24.53
C ALA A 174 1.58 -29.44 23.02
N ILE A 175 2.37 -30.31 22.37
CA ILE A 175 2.61 -30.28 20.93
C ILE A 175 1.29 -30.43 20.17
N LYS A 176 0.40 -31.34 20.60
CA LYS A 176 -0.91 -31.51 19.97
C LYS A 176 -1.75 -30.23 20.04
N ARG A 177 -1.77 -29.56 21.18
CA ARG A 177 -2.47 -28.27 21.35
C ARG A 177 -1.84 -27.19 20.46
N GLN A 178 -0.51 -27.03 20.52
CA GLN A 178 0.20 -26.04 19.71
C GLN A 178 -0.04 -26.26 18.21
N LEU A 179 -0.02 -27.51 17.71
CA LEU A 179 -0.32 -27.83 16.32
C LEU A 179 -1.78 -27.48 15.95
N THR A 180 -2.74 -27.73 16.85
CA THR A 180 -4.15 -27.38 16.63
C THR A 180 -4.35 -25.85 16.60
N ASP A 181 -3.66 -25.13 17.49
CA ASP A 181 -3.68 -23.66 17.53
C ASP A 181 -3.02 -23.07 16.27
N LEU A 182 -1.96 -23.71 15.78
CA LEU A 182 -1.29 -23.35 14.54
C LEU A 182 -2.20 -23.56 13.33
N GLU A 183 -2.86 -24.71 13.25
CA GLU A 183 -3.84 -25.04 12.21
C GLU A 183 -4.97 -24.01 12.18
N THR A 184 -5.53 -23.67 13.35
CA THR A 184 -6.57 -22.63 13.47
C THR A 184 -6.05 -21.27 12.99
N SER A 185 -4.81 -20.91 13.34
CA SER A 185 -4.18 -19.68 12.88
C SER A 185 -4.00 -19.68 11.35
N PHE A 186 -3.60 -20.81 10.76
CA PHE A 186 -3.43 -20.96 9.31
C PHE A 186 -4.76 -20.88 8.58
N VAL A 187 -5.82 -21.51 9.10
CA VAL A 187 -7.17 -21.43 8.55
C VAL A 187 -7.66 -19.98 8.53
N GLY A 188 -7.49 -19.24 9.63
CA GLY A 188 -7.83 -17.80 9.66
C GLY A 188 -7.10 -17.02 8.57
N ILE A 189 -5.79 -17.21 8.41
CA ILE A 189 -5.01 -16.51 7.36
C ILE A 189 -5.43 -16.92 5.93
N MET A 190 -5.84 -18.17 5.73
CA MET A 190 -6.25 -18.64 4.40
C MET A 190 -7.64 -18.14 4.01
N PHE A 191 -8.57 -18.03 4.96
CA PHE A 191 -10.00 -17.86 4.68
C PHE A 191 -10.65 -16.60 5.28
N ASP A 192 -10.02 -15.89 6.20
CA ASP A 192 -10.55 -14.59 6.64
C ASP A 192 -10.29 -13.54 5.56
N ASN A 193 -11.37 -12.84 5.19
CA ASN A 193 -11.44 -11.81 4.13
C ASN A 193 -10.82 -10.49 4.57
#